data_AF-A0A3E1ELA7-F1
#
_entry.id   AF-A0A3E1ELA7-F1
#
_cell.length_a   1.000
_cell.length_b   1.000
_cell.length_c   1.000
_cell.angle_alpha   90.00
_cell.angle_beta   90.00
_cell.angle_gamma   90.00
#
_symmetry.space_group_name_H-M   'P 1'
#
loop_
_entity.id
_entity.type
_entity.pdbx_description
1 polymer ?
#
loop_
_entity_poly.entity_id
_entity_poly.type
_entity_poly.pdbx_seq_one_letter_code
_entity_poly.pdbx_strand_id
1 'polypeptide(L)'
;HELQFLSERFRTLPAFHRSRIHQQFAADYLQAKDPAAAIRAAWRAIKWERRNLDAWNTLLDAQAVQGDTPKQIEASLYQAIAAFGNYADLEAAFSGRLCRSLRAWGQHSAADFEAQRILAKNRLARTDLALLQATDSLQQTMDTRPLAEGIKAYDKLVDTQGRGAGIAFYDKIVTPFVRHMLENQHPTEARQAAKRARAMLYVPPGSQLDGEFNKLFKELKAVSPAAQR
;
A
#
# COMPACT_ATOMS: atom_id res chain seq x y z
N HIS A 1 -9.73 2.13 10.40
CA HIS A 1 -9.29 3.53 10.67
C HIS A 1 -9.07 3.79 12.14
N GLU A 2 -10.06 3.58 13.00
CA GLU A 2 -9.90 3.81 14.45
C GLU A 2 -8.76 2.98 15.08
N LEU A 3 -8.54 1.73 14.65
CA LEU A 3 -7.49 0.86 15.20
C LEU A 3 -6.06 1.36 14.92
N GLN A 4 -5.79 1.97 13.76
CA GLN A 4 -4.49 2.58 13.44
C GLN A 4 -4.29 3.94 14.15
N PHE A 5 -5.35 4.73 14.29
CA PHE A 5 -5.29 5.97 15.08
C PHE A 5 -5.11 5.71 16.58
N LEU A 6 -5.62 4.58 17.09
CA LEU A 6 -5.45 4.13 18.47
C LEU A 6 -4.03 3.61 18.73
N SER A 7 -3.40 2.92 17.77
CA SER A 7 -2.02 2.41 17.92
C SER A 7 -0.96 3.51 17.99
N GLU A 8 -1.24 4.72 17.49
CA GLU A 8 -0.28 5.84 17.45
C GLU A 8 -0.29 6.75 18.69
N ARG A 9 -1.13 6.49 19.71
CA ARG A 9 -1.36 7.43 20.85
C ARG A 9 -1.67 8.87 20.38
N PHE A 10 -2.18 9.01 19.16
CA PHE A 10 -2.40 10.29 18.49
C PHE A 10 -3.29 11.25 19.30
N ARG A 11 -4.24 10.68 20.05
CA ARG A 11 -5.19 11.41 20.90
C ARG A 11 -4.56 12.10 22.12
N THR A 12 -3.30 11.81 22.47
CA THR A 12 -2.60 12.43 23.61
C THR A 12 -1.65 13.56 23.20
N LEU A 13 -1.53 13.88 21.91
CA LEU A 13 -0.63 14.93 21.44
C LEU A 13 -1.25 16.33 21.65
N PRO A 14 -0.50 17.33 22.18
CA PRO A 14 -1.00 18.69 22.35
C PRO A 14 -1.51 19.35 21.04
N ALA A 15 -0.89 18.98 19.91
CA ALA A 15 -1.32 19.44 18.58
C ALA A 15 -2.72 18.91 18.20
N PHE A 16 -3.03 17.66 18.57
CA PHE A 16 -4.35 17.07 18.35
C PHE A 16 -5.44 17.78 19.16
N HIS A 17 -5.18 18.08 20.44
CA HIS A 17 -6.12 18.86 21.25
C HIS A 17 -6.39 20.25 20.67
N ARG A 18 -5.33 20.95 20.22
CA ARG A 18 -5.48 22.26 19.55
C ARG A 18 -6.25 22.16 18.25
N SER A 19 -6.01 21.11 17.46
CA SER A 19 -6.77 20.83 16.24
C SER A 19 -8.26 20.62 16.55
N ARG A 20 -8.59 19.83 17.58
CA ARG A 20 -9.98 19.59 18.00
C ARG A 20 -10.70 20.86 18.41
N ILE A 21 -10.05 21.76 19.16
CA ILE A 21 -10.66 23.04 19.54
C ILE A 21 -11.03 23.85 18.29
N HIS A 22 -10.12 23.97 17.33
CA HIS A 22 -10.40 24.67 16.09
C HIS A 22 -11.47 23.98 15.23
N GLN A 23 -11.53 22.64 15.25
CA GLN A 23 -12.56 21.88 14.57
C GLN A 23 -13.94 22.11 15.21
N GLN A 24 -14.03 22.21 16.54
CA GLN A 24 -15.28 22.55 17.21
C GLN A 24 -15.76 23.93 16.79
N PHE A 25 -14.88 24.95 16.82
CA PHE A 25 -15.22 26.28 16.32
C PHE A 25 -15.66 26.26 14.86
N ALA A 26 -15.02 25.46 14.00
CA ALA A 26 -15.42 25.34 12.60
C ALA A 26 -16.86 24.80 12.46
N ALA A 27 -17.22 23.78 13.24
CA ALA A 27 -18.56 23.23 13.27
C ALA A 27 -19.58 24.25 13.81
N ASP A 28 -19.25 24.96 14.88
CA ASP A 28 -20.12 25.98 15.48
C ASP A 28 -20.38 27.14 14.50
N TYR A 29 -19.35 27.61 13.77
CA TYR A 29 -19.52 28.63 12.74
C TYR A 29 -20.39 28.15 11.57
N LEU A 30 -20.25 26.90 11.16
CA LEU A 30 -21.07 26.33 10.09
C LEU A 30 -22.54 26.24 10.53
N GLN A 31 -22.80 25.84 11.78
CA GLN A 31 -24.15 25.85 12.37
C GLN A 31 -24.73 27.26 12.48
N ALA A 32 -23.90 28.24 12.82
CA ALA A 32 -24.25 29.65 12.84
C ALA A 32 -24.42 30.28 11.45
N LYS A 33 -24.27 29.49 10.37
CA LYS A 33 -24.35 29.92 8.96
C LYS A 33 -23.32 31.00 8.58
N ASP A 34 -22.14 30.96 9.21
CA ASP A 34 -20.96 31.72 8.79
C ASP A 34 -19.94 30.78 8.14
N PRO A 35 -20.11 30.43 6.85
CA PRO A 35 -19.23 29.48 6.18
C PRO A 35 -17.81 30.03 6.03
N ALA A 36 -17.62 31.36 5.94
CA ALA A 36 -16.31 31.96 5.83
C ALA A 36 -15.48 31.78 7.11
N ALA A 37 -16.10 31.97 8.29
CA ALA A 37 -15.44 31.67 9.56
C ALA A 37 -15.21 30.16 9.74
N ALA A 38 -16.15 29.31 9.33
CA ALA A 38 -16.01 27.86 9.38
C ALA A 38 -14.81 27.38 8.56
N ILE A 39 -14.64 27.87 7.32
CA ILE A 39 -13.49 27.53 6.46
C ILE A 39 -12.17 27.93 7.13
N ARG A 40 -12.07 29.16 7.67
CA ARG A 40 -10.85 29.63 8.35
C ARG A 40 -10.50 28.76 9.57
N ALA A 41 -11.51 28.42 10.37
CA ALA A 41 -11.33 27.57 11.55
C ALA A 41 -10.95 26.14 11.16
N ALA A 42 -11.57 25.57 10.12
CA ALA A 42 -11.25 24.24 9.61
C ALA A 42 -9.80 24.16 9.10
N TRP A 43 -9.34 25.15 8.34
CA TRP A 43 -7.93 25.24 7.92
C TRP A 43 -6.97 25.34 9.10
N ARG A 44 -7.36 26.07 10.16
CA ARG A 44 -6.56 26.15 11.40
C ARG A 44 -6.46 24.79 12.08
N ALA A 45 -7.55 24.03 12.13
CA ALA A 45 -7.56 22.67 12.66
C ALA A 45 -6.66 21.72 11.84
N ILE A 46 -6.76 21.77 10.51
CA ILE A 46 -5.94 20.98 9.58
C ILE A 46 -4.45 21.34 9.70
N LYS A 47 -4.12 22.62 9.90
CA LYS A 47 -2.73 23.06 10.08
C LYS A 47 -2.10 22.44 11.34
N TRP A 48 -2.86 22.34 12.43
CA TRP A 48 -2.38 21.69 13.65
C TRP A 48 -2.30 20.18 13.51
N GLU A 49 -3.29 19.59 12.86
CA GLU A 49 -3.31 18.16 12.60
C GLU A 49 -3.95 17.86 11.24
N ARG A 50 -3.09 17.53 10.29
CA ARG A 50 -3.47 17.33 8.89
C ARG A 50 -4.41 16.15 8.71
N ARG A 51 -4.42 15.18 9.62
CA ARG A 51 -5.26 13.97 9.56
C ARG A 51 -6.59 14.12 10.31
N ASN A 52 -6.97 15.34 10.71
CA ASN A 52 -8.27 15.59 11.32
C ASN A 52 -9.39 15.47 10.28
N LEU A 53 -10.02 14.29 10.22
CA LEU A 53 -11.08 13.95 9.27
C LEU A 53 -12.29 14.88 9.39
N ASP A 54 -12.69 15.22 10.61
CA ASP A 54 -13.86 16.06 10.86
C ASP A 54 -13.62 17.49 10.36
N ALA A 55 -12.39 18.00 10.51
CA ALA A 55 -12.01 19.30 9.96
C ALA A 55 -12.04 19.32 8.43
N TRP A 56 -11.59 18.26 7.75
CA TRP A 56 -11.69 18.15 6.29
C TRP A 56 -13.14 18.09 5.80
N ASN A 57 -14.02 17.34 6.50
CA ASN A 57 -15.44 17.31 6.15
C ASN A 57 -16.10 18.68 6.38
N THR A 58 -15.87 19.29 7.53
CA THR A 58 -16.41 20.63 7.85
C THR A 58 -15.95 21.68 6.85
N LEU A 59 -14.68 21.61 6.41
CA LEU A 59 -14.16 22.49 5.36
C LEU A 59 -14.95 22.34 4.06
N LEU A 60 -15.11 21.11 3.56
CA LEU A 60 -15.80 20.85 2.29
C LEU A 60 -17.29 21.24 2.37
N ASP A 61 -17.94 20.96 3.49
CA ASP A 61 -19.34 21.35 3.71
C ASP A 61 -19.49 22.87 3.76
N ALA A 62 -18.58 23.57 4.44
CA ALA A 62 -18.58 25.03 4.49
C ALA A 62 -18.29 25.67 3.13
N GLN A 63 -17.38 25.10 2.33
CA GLN A 63 -17.12 25.55 0.95
C GLN A 63 -18.34 25.37 0.06
N ALA A 64 -19.05 24.24 0.19
CA ALA A 64 -20.29 23.99 -0.54
C ALA A 64 -21.38 25.01 -0.16
N VAL A 65 -21.53 25.35 1.13
CA VAL A 65 -22.48 26.36 1.61
C VAL A 65 -22.09 27.78 1.17
N GLN A 66 -20.79 28.10 1.14
CA GLN A 66 -20.30 29.39 0.64
C GLN A 66 -20.54 29.58 -0.86
N GLY A 67 -20.72 28.48 -1.61
CA GLY A 67 -20.81 28.50 -3.07
C GLY A 67 -19.44 28.61 -3.73
N ASP A 68 -18.39 28.07 -3.10
CA ASP A 68 -17.06 28.01 -3.69
C ASP A 68 -17.09 27.26 -5.04
N THR A 69 -16.25 27.71 -5.97
CA THR A 69 -16.18 27.11 -7.30
C THR A 69 -15.72 25.65 -7.24
N PRO A 70 -16.11 24.80 -8.21
CA PRO A 70 -15.66 23.41 -8.27
C PRO A 70 -14.13 23.29 -8.16
N LYS A 71 -13.37 24.19 -8.79
CA LYS A 71 -11.89 24.21 -8.70
C LYS A 71 -11.37 24.43 -7.28
N GLN A 72 -12.02 25.26 -6.47
CA GLN A 72 -11.62 25.51 -5.08
C GLN A 72 -11.90 24.29 -4.19
N ILE A 73 -13.05 23.65 -4.39
CA ILE A 73 -13.41 22.41 -3.69
C ILE A 73 -12.43 21.29 -4.09
N GLU A 74 -12.09 21.18 -5.38
CA GLU A 74 -11.14 20.20 -5.90
C GLU A 74 -9.73 20.38 -5.35
N ALA A 75 -9.25 21.61 -5.27
CA ALA A 75 -7.96 21.90 -4.62
C ALA A 75 -7.94 21.41 -3.16
N SER A 76 -9.05 21.55 -2.45
CA SER A 76 -9.19 21.08 -1.06
C SER A 76 -9.25 19.55 -1.00
N LEU A 77 -9.95 18.91 -1.94
CA LEU A 77 -10.00 17.45 -2.09
C LEU A 77 -8.63 16.84 -2.40
N TYR A 78 -7.82 17.45 -3.29
CA TYR A 78 -6.45 16.98 -3.54
C TYR A 78 -5.59 17.02 -2.28
N GLN A 79 -5.72 18.07 -1.47
CA GLN A 79 -4.98 18.16 -0.20
C GLN A 79 -5.43 17.10 0.81
N ALA A 80 -6.74 16.82 0.88
CA ALA A 80 -7.31 15.76 1.69
C ALA A 80 -6.82 14.36 1.26
N ILE A 81 -6.83 14.06 -0.06
CA ILE A 81 -6.29 12.81 -0.62
C ILE A 81 -4.83 12.63 -0.19
N ALA A 82 -4.01 13.67 -0.31
CA ALA A 82 -2.62 13.63 0.11
C ALA A 82 -2.46 13.52 1.65
N ALA A 83 -3.41 14.05 2.44
CA ALA A 83 -3.41 13.91 3.90
C ALA A 83 -3.69 12.46 4.34
N PHE A 84 -4.51 11.74 3.56
CA PHE A 84 -4.95 10.39 3.90
C PHE A 84 -4.32 9.30 3.02
N GLY A 85 -3.22 9.58 2.32
CA GLY A 85 -2.60 8.65 1.37
C GLY A 85 -2.13 7.30 1.96
N ASN A 86 -2.03 7.18 3.29
CA ASN A 86 -1.72 5.94 4.00
C ASN A 86 -2.97 5.19 4.49
N TYR A 87 -4.16 5.75 4.32
CA TYR A 87 -5.44 5.20 4.74
C TYR A 87 -6.31 4.95 3.51
N ALA A 88 -6.16 3.75 2.92
CA ALA A 88 -6.73 3.41 1.62
C ALA A 88 -8.23 3.75 1.47
N ASP A 89 -9.06 3.46 2.49
CA ASP A 89 -10.51 3.74 2.35
C ASP A 89 -10.83 5.25 2.48
N LEU A 90 -10.06 6.02 3.26
CA LEU A 90 -10.25 7.48 3.35
C LEU A 90 -9.76 8.16 2.07
N GLU A 91 -8.59 7.77 1.55
CA GLU A 91 -8.10 8.25 0.27
C GLU A 91 -9.12 7.96 -0.84
N ALA A 92 -9.63 6.73 -0.91
CA ALA A 92 -10.64 6.34 -1.89
C ALA A 92 -11.95 7.11 -1.74
N ALA A 93 -12.39 7.42 -0.52
CA ALA A 93 -13.58 8.22 -0.28
C ALA A 93 -13.43 9.66 -0.81
N PHE A 94 -12.29 10.31 -0.54
CA PHE A 94 -12.02 11.67 -1.05
C PHE A 94 -11.77 11.69 -2.56
N SER A 95 -11.02 10.74 -3.11
CA SER A 95 -10.87 10.57 -4.56
C SER A 95 -12.21 10.33 -5.25
N GLY A 96 -13.11 9.56 -4.64
CA GLY A 96 -14.48 9.38 -5.16
C GLY A 96 -15.30 10.68 -5.20
N ARG A 97 -15.15 11.55 -4.18
CA ARG A 97 -15.76 12.90 -4.19
C ARG A 97 -15.16 13.78 -5.29
N LEU A 98 -13.84 13.73 -5.47
CA LEU A 98 -13.11 14.46 -6.52
C LEU A 98 -13.57 14.03 -7.92
N CYS A 99 -13.63 12.73 -8.21
CA CYS A 99 -14.13 12.23 -9.49
C CYS A 99 -15.56 12.70 -9.78
N ARG A 100 -16.43 12.75 -8.76
CA ARG A 100 -17.80 13.29 -8.93
C ARG A 100 -17.80 14.78 -9.25
N SER A 101 -16.98 15.58 -8.55
CA SER A 101 -16.84 17.01 -8.84
C SER A 101 -16.37 17.22 -10.29
N LEU A 102 -15.27 16.59 -10.68
CA LEU A 102 -14.69 16.70 -12.03
C LEU A 102 -15.71 16.34 -13.12
N ARG A 103 -16.46 15.25 -12.95
CA ARG A 103 -17.51 14.85 -13.90
C ARG A 103 -18.66 15.85 -13.97
N ALA A 104 -19.05 16.45 -12.84
CA ALA A 104 -20.18 17.37 -12.77
C ALA A 104 -19.98 18.65 -13.60
N TRP A 105 -18.73 19.09 -13.81
CA TRP A 105 -18.42 20.24 -14.67
C TRP A 105 -17.65 19.87 -15.96
N GLY A 106 -17.69 18.60 -16.36
CA GLY A 106 -17.25 18.14 -17.70
C GLY A 106 -15.81 17.64 -17.82
N GLN A 107 -15.06 17.51 -16.73
CA GLN A 107 -13.68 17.00 -16.73
C GLN A 107 -13.62 15.46 -16.64
N HIS A 108 -14.22 14.77 -17.61
CA HIS A 108 -14.31 13.30 -17.61
C HIS A 108 -12.93 12.62 -17.63
N SER A 109 -12.01 13.07 -18.50
CA SER A 109 -10.68 12.46 -18.62
C SER A 109 -9.86 12.55 -17.33
N ALA A 110 -9.94 13.69 -16.63
CA ALA A 110 -9.27 13.86 -15.33
C ALA A 110 -9.89 12.97 -14.25
N ALA A 111 -11.23 12.84 -14.24
CA ALA A 111 -11.92 11.98 -13.30
C ALA A 111 -11.57 10.50 -13.51
N ASP A 112 -11.45 10.05 -14.76
CA ASP A 112 -11.12 8.67 -15.10
C ASP A 112 -9.66 8.35 -14.80
N PHE A 113 -8.74 9.29 -15.05
CA PHE A 113 -7.35 9.15 -14.63
C PHE A 113 -7.21 8.95 -13.11
N GLU A 114 -7.90 9.79 -12.32
CA GLU A 114 -7.88 9.68 -10.86
C GLU A 114 -8.51 8.37 -10.37
N ALA A 115 -9.61 7.93 -10.98
CA ALA A 115 -10.24 6.65 -10.65
C ALA A 115 -9.29 5.46 -10.92
N GLN A 116 -8.60 5.46 -12.06
CA GLN A 116 -7.61 4.43 -12.40
C GLN A 116 -6.42 4.45 -11.45
N ARG A 117 -5.93 5.62 -11.05
CA ARG A 117 -4.83 5.76 -10.07
C ARG A 117 -5.16 5.06 -8.75
N ILE A 118 -6.35 5.28 -8.20
CA ILE A 118 -6.77 4.65 -6.93
C ILE A 118 -6.98 3.14 -7.08
N LEU A 119 -7.58 2.69 -8.19
CA LEU A 119 -7.74 1.26 -8.46
C LEU A 119 -6.39 0.56 -8.56
N ALA A 120 -5.42 1.14 -9.27
CA ALA A 120 -4.07 0.60 -9.38
C ALA A 120 -3.36 0.55 -8.02
N LYS A 121 -3.40 1.65 -7.25
CA LYS A 121 -2.78 1.73 -5.92
C LYS A 121 -3.36 0.70 -4.95
N ASN A 122 -4.68 0.58 -4.88
CA ASN A 122 -5.33 -0.38 -3.99
C ASN A 122 -5.09 -1.83 -4.42
N ARG A 123 -4.98 -2.09 -5.72
CA ARG A 123 -4.61 -3.42 -6.24
C ARG A 123 -3.17 -3.77 -5.83
N LEU A 124 -2.21 -2.86 -6.03
CA LEU A 124 -0.82 -3.06 -5.65
C LEU A 124 -0.66 -3.26 -4.14
N ALA A 125 -1.26 -2.40 -3.32
CA ALA A 125 -1.20 -2.52 -1.86
C ALA A 125 -1.78 -3.85 -1.34
N ARG A 126 -2.85 -4.36 -1.97
CA ARG A 126 -3.41 -5.69 -1.65
C ARG A 126 -2.48 -6.82 -2.07
N THR A 127 -1.86 -6.71 -3.25
CA THR A 127 -0.86 -7.69 -3.70
C THR A 127 0.36 -7.71 -2.77
N ASP A 128 0.85 -6.55 -2.34
CA ASP A 128 1.98 -6.43 -1.41
C ASP A 128 1.65 -7.01 -0.04
N LEU A 129 0.45 -6.75 0.48
CA LEU A 129 0.01 -7.32 1.75
C LEU A 129 -0.17 -8.85 1.66
N ALA A 130 -0.73 -9.34 0.57
CA ALA A 130 -0.84 -10.77 0.31
C ALA A 130 0.55 -11.43 0.20
N LEU A 131 1.52 -10.75 -0.42
CA LEU A 131 2.90 -11.20 -0.52
C LEU A 131 3.57 -11.27 0.86
N LEU A 132 3.39 -10.26 1.71
CA LEU A 132 3.92 -10.27 3.08
C LEU A 132 3.33 -11.42 3.90
N GLN A 133 2.01 -11.60 3.87
CA GLN A 133 1.34 -12.72 4.56
C GLN A 133 1.83 -14.08 4.05
N ALA A 134 2.08 -14.19 2.75
CA ALA A 134 2.62 -15.41 2.15
C ALA A 134 4.07 -15.65 2.57
N THR A 135 4.91 -14.61 2.67
CA THR A 135 6.27 -14.70 3.20
C THR A 135 6.25 -15.18 4.66
N ASP A 136 5.41 -14.59 5.51
CA ASP A 136 5.32 -14.96 6.93
C ASP A 136 4.86 -16.42 7.11
N SER A 137 3.85 -16.83 6.34
CA SER A 137 3.33 -18.20 6.36
C SER A 137 4.35 -19.22 5.85
N LEU A 138 5.11 -18.88 4.78
CA LEU A 138 6.17 -19.72 4.27
C LEU A 138 7.31 -19.86 5.28
N GLN A 139 7.74 -18.75 5.90
CA GLN A 139 8.77 -18.76 6.94
C GLN A 139 8.36 -19.64 8.12
N GLN A 140 7.13 -19.48 8.63
CA GLN A 140 6.62 -20.31 9.71
C GLN A 140 6.58 -21.80 9.34
N THR A 141 6.23 -22.11 8.10
CA THR A 141 6.22 -23.50 7.59
C THR A 141 7.63 -24.07 7.55
N MET A 142 8.62 -23.29 7.10
CA MET A 142 10.02 -23.70 7.04
C MET A 142 10.62 -23.95 8.43
N ASP A 143 10.23 -23.15 9.43
CA ASP A 143 10.76 -23.26 10.79
C ASP A 143 10.16 -24.41 11.60
N THR A 144 8.92 -24.82 11.29
CA THR A 144 8.14 -25.74 12.15
C THR A 144 7.77 -27.06 11.50
N ARG A 145 7.80 -27.17 10.17
CA ARG A 145 7.33 -28.33 9.43
C ARG A 145 8.47 -29.09 8.76
N PRO A 146 8.27 -30.39 8.47
CA PRO A 146 9.21 -31.16 7.68
C PRO A 146 9.47 -30.53 6.31
N LEU A 147 10.69 -30.68 5.79
CA LEU A 147 11.14 -30.12 4.51
C LEU A 147 10.16 -30.33 3.35
N ALA A 148 9.58 -31.53 3.24
CA ALA A 148 8.64 -31.86 2.17
C ALA A 148 7.35 -31.00 2.21
N GLU A 149 6.89 -30.59 3.40
CA GLU A 149 5.76 -29.68 3.55
C GLU A 149 6.18 -28.25 3.16
N GLY A 150 7.37 -27.81 3.54
CA GLY A 150 7.94 -26.52 3.14
C GLY A 150 8.06 -26.36 1.62
N ILE A 151 8.57 -27.39 0.93
CA ILE A 151 8.65 -27.41 -0.55
C ILE A 151 7.26 -27.35 -1.19
N LYS A 152 6.29 -28.11 -0.67
CA LYS A 152 4.91 -28.07 -1.19
C LYS A 152 4.26 -26.70 -1.00
N ALA A 153 4.48 -26.06 0.15
CA ALA A 153 3.97 -24.72 0.43
C ALA A 153 4.58 -23.68 -0.52
N TYR A 154 5.90 -23.74 -0.72
CA TYR A 154 6.61 -22.90 -1.68
C TYR A 154 6.12 -23.12 -3.12
N ASP A 155 6.02 -24.36 -3.57
CA ASP A 155 5.59 -24.69 -4.94
C ASP A 155 4.17 -24.18 -5.22
N LYS A 156 3.25 -24.38 -4.26
CA LYS A 156 1.89 -23.83 -4.35
C LYS A 156 1.91 -22.30 -4.45
N LEU A 157 2.79 -21.66 -3.70
CA LEU A 157 2.91 -20.20 -3.68
C LEU A 157 3.46 -19.66 -5.02
N VAL A 158 4.50 -20.29 -5.56
CA VAL A 158 5.05 -19.97 -6.88
C VAL A 158 4.01 -20.17 -7.99
N ASP A 159 3.24 -21.25 -7.93
CA ASP A 159 2.23 -21.55 -8.95
C ASP A 159 1.04 -20.57 -8.93
N THR A 160 0.62 -20.14 -7.73
CA THR A 160 -0.55 -19.27 -7.54
C THR A 160 -0.23 -17.79 -7.65
N GLN A 161 0.92 -17.37 -7.14
CA GLN A 161 1.29 -15.96 -7.03
C GLN A 161 2.53 -15.58 -7.84
N GLY A 162 3.30 -16.53 -8.36
CA GLY A 162 4.54 -16.23 -9.09
C GLY A 162 4.32 -15.61 -10.48
N ARG A 163 3.17 -15.85 -11.12
CA ARG A 163 2.90 -15.35 -12.49
C ARG A 163 2.84 -13.83 -12.52
N GLY A 164 3.86 -13.21 -13.13
CA GLY A 164 3.93 -11.75 -13.29
C GLY A 164 4.23 -10.96 -12.02
N ALA A 165 4.63 -11.62 -10.92
CA ALA A 165 4.93 -10.94 -9.66
C ALA A 165 6.31 -10.26 -9.62
N GLY A 166 7.12 -10.49 -10.65
CA GLY A 166 8.34 -9.71 -10.90
C GLY A 166 9.39 -9.82 -9.79
N ILE A 167 10.20 -8.77 -9.64
CA ILE A 167 11.39 -8.76 -8.78
C ILE A 167 11.07 -8.79 -7.29
N ALA A 168 9.95 -8.19 -6.86
CA ALA A 168 9.56 -8.19 -5.45
C ALA A 168 9.27 -9.61 -4.92
N PHE A 169 8.66 -10.46 -5.75
CA PHE A 169 8.43 -11.87 -5.40
C PHE A 169 9.75 -12.66 -5.34
N TYR A 170 10.66 -12.38 -6.27
CA TYR A 170 11.99 -12.97 -6.26
C TYR A 170 12.75 -12.65 -4.95
N ASP A 171 12.85 -11.37 -4.59
CA ASP A 171 13.61 -10.91 -3.43
C ASP A 171 13.01 -11.38 -2.10
N LYS A 172 11.68 -11.45 -2.00
CA LYS A 172 10.98 -11.72 -0.73
C LYS A 172 10.59 -13.18 -0.52
N ILE A 173 10.56 -14.00 -1.57
CA ILE A 173 10.10 -15.39 -1.49
C ILE A 173 11.16 -16.34 -2.03
N VAL A 174 11.59 -16.15 -3.27
CA VAL A 174 12.51 -17.08 -3.94
C VAL A 174 13.87 -17.07 -3.28
N THR A 175 14.45 -15.88 -3.06
CA THR A 175 15.80 -15.77 -2.46
C THR A 175 15.85 -16.29 -1.01
N PRO A 176 14.93 -15.91 -0.09
CA PRO A 176 14.95 -16.43 1.27
C PRO A 176 14.75 -17.95 1.32
N PHE A 177 13.82 -18.49 0.53
CA PHE A 177 13.58 -19.93 0.48
C PHE A 177 14.83 -20.69 0.00
N VAL A 178 15.45 -20.25 -1.11
CA VAL A 178 16.65 -20.89 -1.65
C VAL A 178 17.83 -20.80 -0.67
N ARG A 179 18.01 -19.67 0.02
CA ARG A 179 19.07 -19.51 1.02
C ARG A 179 18.87 -20.43 2.22
N HIS A 180 17.66 -20.50 2.76
CA HIS A 180 17.35 -21.41 3.86
C HIS A 180 17.62 -22.88 3.47
N MET A 181 17.30 -23.27 2.24
CA MET A 181 17.59 -24.62 1.75
C MET A 181 19.10 -24.88 1.64
N LEU A 182 19.89 -23.87 1.26
CA LEU A 182 21.34 -23.95 1.27
C LEU A 182 21.93 -24.06 2.69
N GLU A 183 21.44 -23.25 3.62
CA GLU A 183 21.86 -23.27 5.03
C GLU A 183 21.59 -24.62 5.69
N ASN A 184 20.47 -25.27 5.33
CA ASN A 184 20.10 -26.60 5.81
C ASN A 184 20.67 -27.76 4.96
N GLN A 185 21.69 -27.50 4.13
CA GLN A 185 22.40 -28.53 3.34
C GLN A 185 21.53 -29.29 2.32
N HIS A 186 20.50 -28.63 1.76
CA HIS A 186 19.62 -29.16 0.70
C HIS A 186 19.83 -28.45 -0.66
N PRO A 187 21.03 -28.55 -1.28
CA PRO A 187 21.36 -27.81 -2.50
C PRO A 187 20.63 -28.30 -3.76
N THR A 188 20.23 -29.57 -3.78
CA THR A 188 19.45 -30.17 -4.87
C THR A 188 18.05 -29.57 -4.97
N GLU A 189 17.38 -29.47 -3.84
CA GLU A 189 16.04 -28.93 -3.67
C GLU A 189 16.05 -27.41 -3.89
N ALA A 190 17.06 -26.71 -3.34
CA ALA A 190 17.29 -25.29 -3.59
C ALA A 190 17.37 -24.97 -5.11
N ARG A 191 18.08 -25.81 -5.87
CA ARG A 191 18.20 -25.67 -7.33
C ARG A 191 16.90 -25.96 -8.06
N GLN A 192 16.11 -26.93 -7.61
CA GLN A 192 14.79 -27.22 -8.19
C GLN A 192 13.81 -26.07 -7.94
N ALA A 193 13.77 -25.54 -6.71
CA ALA A 193 12.95 -24.40 -6.33
C ALA A 193 13.25 -23.15 -7.17
N ALA A 194 14.54 -22.85 -7.39
CA ALA A 194 14.96 -21.74 -8.24
C ALA A 194 14.55 -21.95 -9.72
N LYS A 195 14.66 -23.18 -10.25
CA LYS A 195 14.22 -23.50 -11.62
C LYS A 195 12.72 -23.32 -11.80
N ARG A 196 11.92 -23.79 -10.85
CA ARG A 196 10.46 -23.66 -10.89
C ARG A 196 10.04 -22.19 -10.84
N ALA A 197 10.63 -21.40 -9.95
CA ALA A 197 10.37 -19.97 -9.87
C ALA A 197 10.71 -19.25 -11.19
N ARG A 198 11.88 -19.53 -11.80
CA ARG A 198 12.22 -18.94 -13.10
C ARG A 198 11.21 -19.30 -14.18
N ALA A 199 10.69 -20.53 -14.20
CA ALA A 199 9.66 -20.91 -15.17
C ALA A 199 8.34 -20.15 -14.95
N MET A 200 7.91 -19.99 -13.69
CA MET A 200 6.61 -19.37 -13.38
C MET A 200 6.60 -17.84 -13.38
N LEU A 201 7.73 -17.19 -13.08
CA LEU A 201 7.83 -15.73 -13.12
C LEU A 201 7.88 -15.16 -14.55
N TYR A 202 7.91 -16.02 -15.58
CA TYR A 202 8.01 -15.65 -17.00
C TYR A 202 9.13 -14.63 -17.24
N VAL A 203 10.34 -15.00 -16.87
CA VAL A 203 11.51 -14.11 -16.85
C VAL A 203 11.92 -13.73 -18.27
N PRO A 204 11.78 -12.46 -18.72
CA PRO A 204 12.19 -12.07 -20.06
C PRO A 204 13.72 -12.12 -20.17
N PRO A 205 14.30 -12.65 -21.27
CA PRO A 205 15.75 -12.66 -21.48
C PRO A 205 16.35 -11.24 -21.41
N GLY A 206 17.46 -11.07 -20.68
CA GLY A 206 18.10 -9.77 -20.52
C GLY A 206 17.40 -8.79 -19.57
N SER A 207 16.32 -9.22 -18.90
CA SER A 207 15.70 -8.44 -17.82
C SER A 207 16.56 -8.45 -16.55
N GLN A 208 16.33 -7.49 -15.65
CA GLN A 208 16.96 -7.47 -14.32
C GLN A 208 16.77 -8.81 -13.58
N LEU A 209 15.57 -9.38 -13.69
CA LEU A 209 15.21 -10.64 -13.07
C LEU A 209 15.97 -11.83 -13.66
N ASP A 210 16.25 -11.82 -14.97
CA ASP A 210 17.10 -12.81 -15.64
C ASP A 210 18.55 -12.74 -15.11
N GLY A 211 19.07 -11.53 -14.93
CA GLY A 211 20.37 -11.28 -14.32
C GLY A 211 20.47 -11.86 -12.90
N GLU A 212 19.47 -11.61 -12.06
CA GLU A 212 19.44 -12.11 -10.68
C GLU A 212 19.33 -13.64 -10.62
N PHE A 213 18.44 -14.26 -11.40
CA PHE A 213 18.38 -15.73 -11.48
C PHE A 213 19.71 -16.33 -11.98
N ASN A 214 20.37 -15.70 -12.95
CA ASN A 214 21.67 -16.18 -13.44
C ASN A 214 22.76 -16.10 -12.36
N LYS A 215 22.76 -15.07 -11.50
CA LYS A 215 23.64 -15.00 -10.32
C LYS A 215 23.30 -16.11 -9.32
N LEU A 216 22.02 -16.28 -8.97
CA LEU A 216 21.57 -17.33 -8.06
C LEU A 216 21.96 -18.73 -8.55
N PHE A 217 21.82 -19.03 -9.84
CA PHE A 217 22.25 -20.31 -10.39
C PHE A 217 23.77 -20.49 -10.42
N LYS A 218 24.56 -19.41 -10.51
CA LYS A 218 26.01 -19.49 -10.38
C LYS A 218 26.40 -19.81 -8.93
N GLU A 219 25.78 -19.17 -7.96
CA GLU A 219 25.98 -19.47 -6.53
C GLU A 219 25.62 -20.92 -6.21
N LEU A 220 24.45 -21.38 -6.66
CA LEU A 220 24.02 -22.77 -6.49
C LEU A 220 24.97 -23.79 -7.14
N LYS A 221 25.61 -23.45 -8.27
CA LYS A 221 26.64 -24.29 -8.89
C LYS A 221 27.95 -24.32 -8.09
N ALA A 222 28.32 -23.21 -7.47
CA ALA A 222 29.55 -23.08 -6.67
C ALA A 222 29.47 -23.80 -5.31
N VAL A 223 28.26 -23.97 -4.76
CA VAL A 223 28.02 -24.76 -3.54
C VAL A 223 27.92 -26.27 -3.83
N SER A 224 27.50 -26.65 -5.05
CA SER A 224 27.38 -28.03 -5.50
C SER A 224 28.67 -28.84 -5.84
N PRO A 225 29.94 -28.35 -5.80
CA PRO A 225 31.11 -29.18 -6.13
C PRO A 225 31.66 -30.06 -4.98
N ALA A 226 31.10 -30.06 -3.77
CA ALA A 226 31.73 -30.69 -2.60
C ALA A 226 31.09 -32.02 -2.12
N ALA A 227 30.08 -32.57 -2.79
CA ALA A 227 29.37 -33.77 -2.31
C ALA A 227 29.81 -35.11 -2.94
N GLN A 228 30.92 -35.15 -3.70
CA GLN A 228 31.43 -36.40 -4.26
C GLN A 228 32.97 -36.43 -4.24
N ARG A 229 33.53 -36.75 -3.08
CA ARG A 229 34.73 -37.57 -2.95
C ARG A 229 34.51 -38.56 -1.81
#